data_AF-A0A6J8EZW8-F1
#
_entry.id   AF-A0A6J8EZW8-F1
#
_cell.length_a   1.000
_cell.length_b   1.000
_cell.length_c   1.000
_cell.angle_alpha   90.00
_cell.angle_beta   90.00
_cell.angle_gamma   90.00
#
_symmetry.space_group_name_H-M   'P 1'
#
loop_
_entity.id
_entity.type
_entity.pdbx_description
1 polymer ?
#
loop_
_entity_poly.entity_id
_entity_poly.type
_entity_poly.pdbx_seq_one_letter_code
_entity_poly.pdbx_strand_id
1 'polypeptide(L)'
;MINAITSKDVSLLEEIMRSGFSVNSRVYEHGGETALHIAVSKDNYSKPVIEKLIEYKADPSITNDFGVTALHRAAMNDDADITFLLQHDKSSTSINDFWVSFTRDFTRLLPHRTVSPKTLTILLIATPNFDKYQENNRKIMFTTILNKQTPFYNCLKVMAVLDKSLRNQHIAQIPDDDDERKEFLEWLENFKRKVPTLQHCSQMALRQALDNKLNVIYGTERLYLPKSLKQFVKFSDITSIGLST
;
A
#
# COMPACT_ATOMS: atom_id res chain seq x y z
N MET A 1 -22.71 12.03 -10.71
CA MET A 1 -21.36 11.63 -10.24
C MET A 1 -20.90 10.33 -10.89
N ILE A 2 -21.61 9.22 -10.63
CA ILE A 2 -21.23 7.88 -11.11
C ILE A 2 -21.07 7.81 -12.63
N ASN A 3 -22.09 8.29 -13.37
CA ASN A 3 -22.06 8.26 -14.84
C ASN A 3 -20.81 8.95 -15.41
N ALA A 4 -20.40 10.09 -14.84
CA ALA A 4 -19.19 10.81 -15.26
C ALA A 4 -17.90 9.99 -15.03
N ILE A 5 -17.85 9.22 -13.94
CA ILE A 5 -16.72 8.36 -13.61
C ILE A 5 -16.69 7.15 -14.53
N THR A 6 -17.83 6.46 -14.72
CA THR A 6 -17.93 5.26 -15.55
C THR A 6 -17.73 5.57 -17.04
N SER A 7 -18.14 6.75 -17.51
CA SER A 7 -17.88 7.22 -18.88
C SER A 7 -16.49 7.87 -19.05
N LYS A 8 -15.74 8.02 -17.96
CA LYS A 8 -14.42 8.71 -17.91
C LYS A 8 -14.48 10.17 -18.38
N ASP A 9 -15.64 10.80 -18.25
CA ASP A 9 -15.89 12.18 -18.67
C ASP A 9 -15.46 13.17 -17.58
N VAL A 10 -14.25 13.71 -17.74
CA VAL A 10 -13.67 14.69 -16.82
C VAL A 10 -14.44 16.02 -16.86
N SER A 11 -14.99 16.40 -18.01
CA SER A 11 -15.73 17.66 -18.16
C SER A 11 -17.03 17.60 -17.38
N LEU A 12 -17.78 16.50 -17.52
CA LEU A 12 -19.00 16.26 -16.76
C LEU A 12 -18.70 16.14 -15.26
N LEU A 13 -17.59 15.50 -14.89
CA LEU A 13 -17.14 15.44 -13.50
C LEU A 13 -16.92 16.85 -12.93
N GLU A 14 -16.21 17.72 -13.63
CA GLU A 14 -15.97 19.09 -13.19
C GLU A 14 -17.26 19.91 -13.07
N GLU A 15 -18.20 19.76 -14.01
CA GLU A 15 -19.51 20.41 -13.94
C GLU A 15 -20.28 19.99 -12.68
N ILE A 16 -20.30 18.67 -12.40
CA ILE A 16 -20.94 18.13 -11.19
C ILE A 16 -20.27 18.68 -9.93
N MET A 17 -18.94 18.78 -9.88
CA MET A 17 -18.25 19.36 -8.72
C MET A 17 -18.56 20.84 -8.54
N ARG A 18 -18.64 21.61 -9.63
CA ARG A 18 -19.01 23.04 -9.60
C ARG A 18 -20.44 23.26 -9.12
N SER A 19 -21.34 22.28 -9.30
CA SER A 19 -22.70 22.34 -8.76
C SER A 19 -22.78 22.24 -7.22
N GLY A 20 -21.66 22.01 -6.54
CA GLY A 20 -21.60 21.87 -5.08
C GLY A 20 -21.77 20.43 -4.60
N PHE A 21 -21.72 19.44 -5.49
CA PHE A 21 -21.71 18.03 -5.11
C PHE A 21 -20.49 17.74 -4.24
N SER A 22 -20.70 17.15 -3.06
CA SER A 22 -19.60 16.75 -2.18
C SER A 22 -18.87 15.55 -2.77
N VAL A 23 -17.58 15.70 -3.10
CA VAL A 23 -16.72 14.62 -3.65
C VAL A 23 -16.67 13.38 -2.76
N ASN A 24 -16.89 13.57 -1.46
CA ASN A 24 -16.82 12.53 -0.42
C ASN A 24 -18.20 11.90 -0.11
N SER A 25 -19.22 12.22 -0.91
CA SER A 25 -20.54 11.63 -0.76
C SER A 25 -20.49 10.11 -0.94
N ARG A 26 -21.13 9.40 -0.01
CA ARG A 26 -21.36 7.95 -0.11
C ARG A 26 -22.59 7.70 -0.97
N VAL A 27 -22.46 6.74 -1.87
CA VAL A 27 -23.51 6.32 -2.78
C VAL A 27 -24.12 5.03 -2.24
N TYR A 28 -25.26 5.15 -1.56
CA TYR A 28 -25.86 4.04 -0.81
C TYR A 28 -26.35 2.90 -1.69
N GLU A 29 -26.88 3.20 -2.88
CA GLU A 29 -27.31 2.20 -3.86
C GLU A 29 -26.15 1.34 -4.39
N HIS A 30 -24.90 1.78 -4.17
CA HIS A 30 -23.68 1.05 -4.50
C HIS A 30 -22.92 0.56 -3.26
N GLY A 31 -23.61 0.33 -2.14
CA GLY A 31 -22.99 -0.16 -0.91
C GLY A 31 -22.11 0.89 -0.22
N GLY A 32 -22.52 2.16 -0.30
CA GLY A 32 -21.88 3.27 0.41
C GLY A 32 -20.57 3.74 -0.22
N GLU A 33 -20.33 3.42 -1.50
CA GLU A 33 -19.09 3.79 -2.18
C GLU A 33 -18.98 5.28 -2.46
N THR A 34 -17.77 5.82 -2.33
CA THR A 34 -17.47 7.18 -2.79
C THR A 34 -17.06 7.16 -4.26
N ALA A 35 -17.05 8.35 -4.88
CA ALA A 35 -16.52 8.51 -6.22
C ALA A 35 -15.11 7.94 -6.41
N LEU A 36 -14.26 8.03 -5.38
CA LEU A 36 -12.90 7.51 -5.45
C LEU A 36 -12.88 5.97 -5.45
N HIS A 37 -13.80 5.27 -4.77
CA HIS A 37 -13.92 3.81 -4.87
C HIS A 37 -14.29 3.36 -6.29
N ILE A 38 -15.24 4.09 -6.89
CA ILE A 38 -15.74 3.77 -8.22
C ILE A 38 -14.65 4.02 -9.26
N ALA A 39 -13.92 5.14 -9.16
CA ALA A 39 -12.88 5.53 -10.11
C ALA A 39 -11.64 4.60 -10.10
N VAL A 40 -11.33 3.97 -8.97
CA VAL A 40 -10.18 3.05 -8.83
C VAL A 40 -10.56 1.59 -9.13
N SER A 41 -11.82 1.34 -9.47
CA SER A 41 -12.27 0.02 -9.89
C SER A 41 -11.73 -0.28 -11.29
N LYS A 42 -11.30 -1.54 -11.50
CA LYS A 42 -10.64 -2.00 -12.74
C LYS A 42 -11.35 -1.55 -14.02
N ASP A 43 -12.68 -1.59 -14.03
CA ASP A 43 -13.49 -1.28 -15.21
C ASP A 43 -13.62 0.24 -15.48
N ASN A 44 -13.43 1.06 -14.46
CA ASN A 44 -13.62 2.52 -14.50
C ASN A 44 -12.31 3.30 -14.46
N TYR A 45 -11.17 2.62 -14.56
CA TYR A 45 -9.88 3.28 -14.39
C TYR A 45 -9.69 4.43 -15.39
N SER A 46 -9.40 5.59 -14.82
CA SER A 46 -9.01 6.80 -15.53
C SER A 46 -8.17 7.66 -14.60
N LYS A 47 -6.85 7.69 -14.85
CA LYS A 47 -5.91 8.55 -14.11
C LYS A 47 -6.35 10.02 -14.07
N PRO A 48 -6.79 10.65 -15.18
CA PRO A 48 -7.31 12.02 -15.15
C PRO A 48 -8.50 12.20 -14.19
N VAL A 49 -9.43 11.24 -14.14
CA VAL A 49 -10.58 11.28 -13.22
C VAL A 49 -10.09 11.18 -11.78
N ILE A 50 -9.20 10.24 -11.46
CA ILE A 50 -8.65 10.06 -10.11
C ILE A 50 -7.89 11.31 -9.66
N GLU A 51 -7.01 11.84 -10.50
CA GLU A 51 -6.26 13.08 -10.21
C GLU A 51 -7.20 14.25 -9.96
N LYS A 52 -8.27 14.38 -10.76
CA LYS A 52 -9.28 15.42 -10.58
C LYS A 52 -10.05 15.26 -9.26
N LEU A 53 -10.44 14.03 -8.91
CA LEU A 53 -11.08 13.74 -7.62
C LEU A 53 -10.16 14.13 -6.45
N ILE A 54 -8.86 13.81 -6.53
CA ILE A 54 -7.86 14.19 -5.52
C ILE A 54 -7.68 15.72 -5.46
N GLU A 55 -7.69 16.40 -6.61
CA GLU A 55 -7.66 17.87 -6.69
C GLU A 55 -8.83 18.49 -5.89
N TYR A 56 -10.02 17.92 -6.05
CA TYR A 56 -11.23 18.27 -5.28
C TYR A 56 -11.25 17.77 -3.83
N LYS A 57 -10.15 17.20 -3.31
CA LYS A 57 -10.01 16.69 -1.94
C LYS A 57 -10.88 15.45 -1.64
N ALA A 58 -10.99 14.56 -2.62
CA ALA A 58 -11.53 13.21 -2.38
C ALA A 58 -10.70 12.49 -1.31
N ASP A 59 -11.38 11.96 -0.30
CA ASP A 59 -10.77 11.30 0.85
C ASP A 59 -10.69 9.77 0.63
N PRO A 60 -9.52 9.19 0.30
CA PRO A 60 -9.28 7.75 0.19
C PRO A 60 -9.40 6.95 1.49
N SER A 61 -9.58 7.58 2.65
CA SER A 61 -9.77 6.87 3.93
C SER A 61 -11.23 6.52 4.23
N ILE A 62 -12.17 7.16 3.51
CA ILE A 62 -13.60 6.83 3.68
C ILE A 62 -13.80 5.37 3.32
N THR A 63 -14.46 4.65 4.21
CA THR A 63 -14.88 3.26 4.01
C THR A 63 -16.27 3.20 3.38
N ASN A 64 -16.53 2.21 2.54
CA ASN A 64 -17.88 1.87 2.09
C ASN A 64 -18.63 1.06 3.18
N ASP A 65 -19.82 0.52 2.89
CA ASP A 65 -20.64 -0.23 3.86
C ASP A 65 -19.99 -1.55 4.30
N PHE A 66 -18.99 -2.02 3.56
CA PHE A 66 -18.20 -3.21 3.88
C PHE A 66 -16.94 -2.91 4.68
N GLY A 67 -16.65 -1.64 4.98
CA GLY A 67 -15.40 -1.25 5.63
C GLY A 67 -14.20 -1.14 4.68
N VAL A 68 -14.43 -1.24 3.37
CA VAL A 68 -13.39 -1.18 2.33
C VAL A 68 -13.16 0.28 1.94
N THR A 69 -11.91 0.71 1.77
CA THR A 69 -11.55 2.05 1.27
C THR A 69 -11.15 2.02 -0.21
N ALA A 70 -10.98 3.19 -0.84
CA ALA A 70 -10.47 3.27 -2.22
C ALA A 70 -9.08 2.63 -2.37
N LEU A 71 -8.20 2.78 -1.36
CA LEU A 71 -6.89 2.14 -1.34
C LEU A 71 -6.99 0.61 -1.30
N HIS A 72 -7.96 0.06 -0.56
CA HIS A 72 -8.22 -1.39 -0.55
C HIS A 72 -8.56 -1.90 -1.94
N ARG A 73 -9.50 -1.25 -2.64
CA ARG A 73 -9.85 -1.62 -4.01
C ARG A 73 -8.64 -1.57 -4.95
N ALA A 74 -7.83 -0.52 -4.89
CA ALA A 74 -6.63 -0.39 -5.72
C ALA A 74 -5.63 -1.53 -5.48
N ALA A 75 -5.35 -1.84 -4.20
CA ALA A 75 -4.45 -2.93 -3.83
C ALA A 75 -5.00 -4.31 -4.23
N MET A 76 -6.31 -4.56 -4.07
CA MET A 76 -6.98 -5.81 -4.47
C MET A 76 -7.05 -6.00 -5.98
N ASN A 77 -7.00 -4.91 -6.75
CA ASN A 77 -6.89 -4.93 -8.20
C ASN A 77 -5.44 -5.09 -8.68
N ASP A 78 -4.48 -5.12 -7.76
CA ASP A 78 -3.04 -5.15 -8.02
C ASP A 78 -2.57 -4.01 -8.93
N ASP A 79 -3.18 -2.83 -8.75
CA ASP A 79 -2.80 -1.63 -9.49
C ASP A 79 -1.78 -0.83 -8.67
N ALA A 80 -0.50 -1.13 -8.89
CA ALA A 80 0.60 -0.46 -8.19
C ALA A 80 0.61 1.06 -8.41
N ASP A 81 0.25 1.54 -9.60
CA ASP A 81 0.32 2.97 -9.93
C ASP A 81 -0.80 3.73 -9.21
N ILE A 82 -2.03 3.20 -9.18
CA ILE A 82 -3.12 3.77 -8.39
C ILE A 82 -2.81 3.66 -6.91
N THR A 83 -2.32 2.50 -6.46
CA THR A 83 -1.95 2.29 -5.06
C THR A 83 -0.94 3.34 -4.63
N PHE A 84 0.08 3.62 -5.45
CA PHE A 84 1.03 4.69 -5.20
C PHE A 84 0.39 6.09 -5.21
N LEU A 85 -0.46 6.38 -6.20
CA LEU A 85 -1.14 7.67 -6.33
C LEU A 85 -2.03 7.99 -5.11
N LEU A 86 -2.79 7.02 -4.61
CA LEU A 86 -3.66 7.20 -3.45
C LEU A 86 -2.88 7.40 -2.13
N GLN A 87 -1.60 7.06 -2.10
CA GLN A 87 -0.70 7.36 -0.98
C GLN A 87 -0.24 8.82 -0.97
N HIS A 88 -0.52 9.61 -2.01
CA HIS A 88 -0.16 11.04 -2.08
C HIS A 88 -1.20 12.00 -1.49
N ASP A 89 -2.23 11.50 -0.81
CA ASP A 89 -3.22 12.35 -0.10
C ASP A 89 -3.10 12.30 1.43
N LYS A 90 -3.37 13.43 2.12
CA LYS A 90 -3.23 13.62 3.58
C LYS A 90 -4.08 12.64 4.39
N SER A 91 -5.23 12.29 3.82
CA SER A 91 -6.25 11.39 4.33
C SER A 91 -5.83 9.93 4.38
N SER A 92 -4.83 9.50 3.58
CA SER A 92 -4.25 8.14 3.62
C SER A 92 -3.48 7.84 4.91
N THR A 93 -3.59 8.72 5.92
CA THR A 93 -3.08 8.60 7.28
C THR A 93 -3.65 7.41 8.05
N SER A 94 -4.71 6.74 7.57
CA SER A 94 -5.19 5.47 8.16
C SER A 94 -4.76 4.21 7.38
N ILE A 95 -3.52 4.18 6.90
CA ILE A 95 -2.92 2.91 6.46
C ILE A 95 -2.79 1.89 7.62
N ASN A 96 -2.94 2.37 8.85
CA ASN A 96 -2.94 1.58 10.07
C ASN A 96 -4.22 0.72 10.16
N ASP A 97 -5.39 1.30 9.85
CA ASP A 97 -6.65 0.54 9.75
C ASP A 97 -6.68 -0.31 8.47
N PHE A 98 -6.00 0.14 7.41
CA PHE A 98 -5.92 -0.58 6.14
C PHE A 98 -5.47 -2.03 6.33
N TRP A 99 -4.36 -2.32 7.02
CA TRP A 99 -3.89 -3.71 7.12
C TRP A 99 -4.88 -4.63 7.87
N VAL A 100 -5.63 -4.08 8.83
CA VAL A 100 -6.63 -4.83 9.59
C VAL A 100 -7.82 -5.21 8.70
N SER A 101 -8.41 -4.23 8.01
CA SER A 101 -9.52 -4.48 7.08
C SER A 101 -9.07 -5.23 5.84
N PHE A 102 -7.94 -4.86 5.23
CA PHE A 102 -7.35 -5.53 4.07
C PHE A 102 -7.18 -7.01 4.33
N THR A 103 -6.61 -7.39 5.47
CA THR A 103 -6.36 -8.79 5.79
C THR A 103 -7.66 -9.57 6.04
N ARG A 104 -8.63 -8.98 6.76
CA ARG A 104 -9.96 -9.57 6.97
C ARG A 104 -10.73 -9.74 5.67
N ASP A 105 -10.68 -8.74 4.80
CA ASP A 105 -11.48 -8.67 3.58
C ASP A 105 -10.84 -9.49 2.46
N PHE A 106 -9.50 -9.50 2.35
CA PHE A 106 -8.77 -10.33 1.39
C PHE A 106 -8.97 -11.82 1.64
N THR A 107 -8.85 -12.26 2.90
CA THR A 107 -9.06 -13.67 3.27
C THR A 107 -10.52 -14.12 3.12
N ARG A 108 -11.48 -13.24 3.44
CA ARG A 108 -12.92 -13.58 3.40
C ARG A 108 -13.56 -13.44 2.02
N LEU A 109 -13.22 -12.39 1.28
CA LEU A 109 -13.93 -12.03 0.05
C LEU A 109 -13.23 -12.51 -1.21
N LEU A 110 -11.90 -12.69 -1.20
CA LEU A 110 -11.12 -12.96 -2.41
C LEU A 110 -9.94 -13.94 -2.17
N PRO A 111 -10.21 -15.19 -1.77
CA PRO A 111 -9.16 -16.17 -1.43
C PRO A 111 -8.23 -16.55 -2.60
N HIS A 112 -8.56 -16.19 -3.83
CA HIS A 112 -7.80 -16.52 -5.05
C HIS A 112 -7.11 -15.32 -5.70
N ARG A 113 -7.21 -14.11 -5.14
CA ARG A 113 -6.49 -12.95 -5.69
C ARG A 113 -5.08 -12.90 -5.11
N THR A 114 -4.14 -12.41 -5.92
CA THR A 114 -2.75 -12.19 -5.53
C THR A 114 -2.41 -10.72 -5.69
N VAL A 115 -1.50 -10.23 -4.84
CA VAL A 115 -0.96 -8.87 -4.92
C VAL A 115 0.48 -9.00 -5.37
N SER A 116 0.87 -8.23 -6.40
CA SER A 116 2.24 -8.20 -6.90
C SER A 116 3.22 -7.71 -5.84
N PRO A 117 4.53 -8.05 -5.96
CA PRO A 117 5.53 -7.54 -5.03
C PRO A 117 5.63 -6.02 -5.12
N LYS A 118 5.33 -5.42 -6.28
CA LYS A 118 5.36 -3.97 -6.48
C LYS A 118 4.29 -3.27 -5.64
N THR A 119 3.03 -3.72 -5.72
CA THR A 119 1.93 -3.19 -4.91
C THR A 119 2.19 -3.40 -3.42
N LEU A 120 2.64 -4.59 -3.00
CA LEU A 120 2.98 -4.87 -1.60
C LEU A 120 4.13 -4.00 -1.09
N THR A 121 5.16 -3.77 -1.92
CA THR A 121 6.28 -2.89 -1.59
C THR A 121 5.81 -1.48 -1.28
N ILE A 122 4.93 -0.91 -2.12
CA ILE A 122 4.39 0.43 -1.92
C ILE A 122 3.64 0.51 -0.59
N LEU A 123 2.79 -0.48 -0.29
CA LEU A 123 2.03 -0.54 0.95
C LEU A 123 2.95 -0.66 2.17
N LEU A 124 3.98 -1.50 2.11
CA LEU A 124 4.93 -1.70 3.20
C LEU A 124 5.79 -0.45 3.47
N ILE A 125 6.30 0.24 2.44
CA ILE A 125 7.02 1.51 2.62
C ILE A 125 6.14 2.54 3.30
N ALA A 126 4.87 2.63 2.88
CA ALA A 126 3.91 3.56 3.45
C ALA A 126 3.63 3.26 4.94
N THR A 127 3.89 2.02 5.41
CA THR A 127 3.74 1.56 6.82
C THR A 127 5.07 1.16 7.48
N PRO A 128 5.97 2.11 7.79
CA PRO A 128 7.32 1.80 8.26
C PRO A 128 7.39 1.24 9.69
N ASN A 129 6.30 1.27 10.47
CA ASN A 129 6.27 0.75 11.84
C ASN A 129 5.28 -0.39 11.99
N PHE A 130 5.42 -1.40 11.13
CA PHE A 130 4.58 -2.59 11.14
C PHE A 130 4.58 -3.30 12.52
N ASP A 131 5.64 -3.07 13.30
CA ASP A 131 5.87 -3.60 14.64
C ASP A 131 4.92 -3.12 15.75
N LYS A 132 4.16 -2.03 15.56
CA LYS A 132 3.15 -1.62 16.54
C LYS A 132 1.81 -2.36 16.36
N TYR A 133 1.61 -3.05 15.23
CA TYR A 133 0.35 -3.72 14.95
C TYR A 133 0.31 -5.11 15.56
N GLN A 134 -0.89 -5.48 16.04
CA GLN A 134 -1.18 -6.70 16.77
C GLN A 134 -0.55 -7.92 16.08
N GLU A 135 0.10 -8.77 16.87
CA GLU A 135 0.79 -9.99 16.43
C GLU A 135 -0.10 -10.90 15.56
N ASN A 136 -1.39 -10.96 15.87
CA ASN A 136 -2.39 -11.68 15.07
C ASN A 136 -2.59 -11.10 13.66
N ASN A 137 -2.59 -9.78 13.50
CA ASN A 137 -2.79 -9.14 12.18
C ASN A 137 -1.57 -9.35 11.28
N ARG A 138 -0.37 -9.39 11.86
CA ARG A 138 0.84 -9.79 11.12
C ARG A 138 0.72 -11.22 10.67
N LYS A 139 0.37 -12.12 11.59
CA LYS A 139 0.20 -13.55 11.27
C LYS A 139 -0.79 -13.75 10.13
N ILE A 140 -1.91 -13.03 10.12
CA ILE A 140 -2.90 -13.19 9.05
C ILE A 140 -2.41 -12.54 7.73
N MET A 141 -1.73 -11.39 7.77
CA MET A 141 -1.08 -10.81 6.58
C MET A 141 -0.01 -11.74 6.01
N PHE A 142 0.84 -12.30 6.88
CA PHE A 142 1.80 -13.35 6.51
C PHE A 142 1.05 -14.51 5.88
N THR A 143 0.02 -15.10 6.51
CA THR A 143 -0.75 -16.22 5.93
C THR A 143 -1.42 -15.88 4.60
N THR A 144 -1.77 -14.62 4.39
CA THR A 144 -2.37 -14.11 3.16
C THR A 144 -1.33 -13.98 2.04
N ILE A 145 -0.14 -13.47 2.36
CA ILE A 145 1.04 -13.45 1.48
C ILE A 145 1.54 -14.89 1.20
N LEU A 146 1.33 -15.82 2.14
CA LEU A 146 1.76 -17.21 2.09
C LEU A 146 0.94 -18.11 1.14
N ASN A 147 -0.16 -17.62 0.53
CA ASN A 147 -0.91 -18.38 -0.48
C ASN A 147 -0.19 -18.38 -1.86
N LYS A 148 0.93 -19.12 -1.90
CA LYS A 148 1.65 -19.74 -3.03
C LYS A 148 1.54 -19.09 -4.42
N GLN A 149 1.99 -17.84 -4.58
CA GLN A 149 2.50 -17.35 -5.87
C GLN A 149 3.80 -16.54 -5.70
N THR A 150 4.52 -16.42 -6.80
CA THR A 150 5.96 -16.17 -6.99
C THR A 150 6.57 -14.87 -6.41
N PRO A 151 5.84 -13.86 -5.90
CA PRO A 151 6.52 -12.76 -5.18
C PRO A 151 6.71 -12.98 -3.68
N PHE A 152 6.41 -14.16 -3.15
CA PHE A 152 6.51 -14.49 -1.72
C PHE A 152 7.84 -14.06 -1.07
N TYR A 153 8.97 -14.56 -1.55
CA TYR A 153 10.28 -14.26 -0.97
C TYR A 153 10.73 -12.81 -1.20
N ASN A 154 10.29 -12.19 -2.28
CA ASN A 154 10.56 -10.78 -2.55
C ASN A 154 9.88 -9.89 -1.52
N CYS A 155 8.64 -10.20 -1.13
CA CYS A 155 7.95 -9.48 -0.07
C CYS A 155 8.65 -9.68 1.28
N LEU A 156 9.12 -10.89 1.59
CA LEU A 156 9.89 -11.14 2.81
C LEU A 156 11.24 -10.39 2.82
N LYS A 157 11.92 -10.27 1.67
CA LYS A 157 13.14 -9.47 1.54
C LYS A 157 12.85 -7.99 1.81
N VAL A 158 11.78 -7.44 1.24
CA VAL A 158 11.34 -6.06 1.52
C VAL A 158 11.05 -5.89 3.00
N MET A 159 10.27 -6.79 3.60
CA MET A 159 9.98 -6.74 5.04
C MET A 159 11.26 -6.80 5.88
N ALA A 160 12.23 -7.66 5.55
CA ALA A 160 13.49 -7.76 6.28
C ALA A 160 14.35 -6.49 6.16
N VAL A 161 14.28 -5.78 5.03
CA VAL A 161 14.97 -4.50 4.82
C VAL A 161 14.29 -3.38 5.59
N LEU A 162 12.96 -3.35 5.61
CA LEU A 162 12.17 -2.30 6.27
C LEU A 162 12.07 -2.50 7.79
N ASP A 163 12.10 -3.76 8.23
CA ASP A 163 11.85 -4.17 9.61
C ASP A 163 13.03 -4.99 10.15
N LYS A 164 13.77 -4.39 11.09
CA LYS A 164 14.84 -5.07 11.82
C LYS A 164 14.34 -6.27 12.64
N SER A 165 13.02 -6.39 12.84
CA SER A 165 12.43 -7.35 13.74
C SER A 165 12.12 -8.70 13.11
N LEU A 166 12.20 -8.92 11.78
CA LEU A 166 11.75 -10.15 11.11
C LEU A 166 12.11 -11.42 11.93
N ARG A 167 11.14 -11.85 12.77
CA ARG A 167 11.39 -12.76 13.89
C ARG A 167 11.47 -14.18 13.38
N ASN A 168 12.23 -15.02 14.09
CA ASN A 168 12.32 -16.46 13.82
C ASN A 168 10.93 -17.14 13.80
N GLN A 169 9.95 -16.57 14.53
CA GLN A 169 8.57 -17.03 14.58
C GLN A 169 7.81 -16.84 13.25
N HIS A 170 8.14 -15.81 12.46
CA HIS A 170 7.58 -15.61 11.12
C HIS A 170 8.25 -16.56 10.11
N ILE A 171 9.55 -16.79 10.27
CA ILE A 171 10.32 -17.74 9.45
C ILE A 171 9.79 -19.17 9.61
N ALA A 172 9.38 -19.55 10.83
CA ALA A 172 8.82 -20.86 11.14
C ALA A 172 7.44 -21.13 10.49
N GLN A 173 6.76 -20.09 9.99
CA GLN A 173 5.47 -20.23 9.30
C GLN A 173 5.62 -20.37 7.78
N ILE A 174 6.85 -20.22 7.26
CA ILE A 174 7.15 -20.42 5.85
C ILE A 174 7.04 -21.94 5.56
N PRO A 175 6.19 -22.36 4.61
CA PRO A 175 6.04 -23.76 4.20
C PRO A 175 7.41 -24.40 3.93
N ASP A 176 7.63 -25.63 4.39
CA ASP A 176 8.92 -26.33 4.36
C ASP A 176 9.32 -26.87 2.97
N ASP A 177 8.62 -26.46 1.92
CA ASP A 177 8.58 -27.14 0.63
C ASP A 177 8.88 -26.20 -0.55
N ASP A 178 10.13 -25.70 -0.66
CA ASP A 178 10.75 -25.27 -1.94
C ASP A 178 12.26 -24.92 -1.81
N ASP A 179 13.04 -25.08 -2.88
CA ASP A 179 14.44 -24.64 -3.00
C ASP A 179 14.58 -23.12 -2.78
N GLU A 180 13.58 -22.35 -3.21
CA GLU A 180 13.51 -20.90 -3.01
C GLU A 180 13.54 -20.50 -1.52
N ARG A 181 13.05 -21.36 -0.61
CA ARG A 181 13.12 -21.11 0.84
C ARG A 181 14.55 -21.06 1.32
N LYS A 182 15.34 -22.04 0.87
CA LYS A 182 16.75 -22.16 1.25
C LYS A 182 17.52 -20.93 0.77
N GLU A 183 17.30 -20.53 -0.49
CA GLU A 183 17.90 -19.31 -1.04
C GLU A 183 17.53 -18.06 -0.23
N PHE A 184 16.26 -17.92 0.16
CA PHE A 184 15.83 -16.80 1.00
C PHE A 184 16.47 -16.81 2.38
N LEU A 185 16.54 -17.97 3.05
CA LEU A 185 17.16 -18.09 4.37
C LEU A 185 18.66 -17.76 4.33
N GLU A 186 19.37 -18.28 3.33
CA GLU A 186 20.78 -17.96 3.09
C GLU A 186 20.97 -16.46 2.83
N TRP A 187 20.10 -15.85 2.01
CA TRP A 187 20.10 -14.41 1.80
C TRP A 187 19.85 -13.65 3.11
N LEU A 188 18.89 -14.07 3.92
CA LEU A 188 18.50 -13.40 5.16
C LEU A 188 19.61 -13.47 6.22
N GLU A 189 20.28 -14.61 6.36
CA GLU A 189 21.44 -14.73 7.25
C GLU A 189 22.58 -13.80 6.81
N ASN A 190 22.88 -13.78 5.51
CA ASN A 190 23.90 -12.90 4.95
C ASN A 190 23.52 -11.42 5.12
N PHE A 191 22.25 -11.07 4.98
CA PHE A 191 21.75 -9.72 5.23
C PHE A 191 21.92 -9.31 6.71
N LYS A 192 21.50 -10.18 7.65
CA LYS A 192 21.60 -9.92 9.10
C LYS A 192 23.04 -9.77 9.59
N ARG A 193 24.02 -10.42 8.95
CA ARG A 193 25.45 -10.30 9.28
C ARG A 193 26.07 -8.98 8.84
N LYS A 194 25.49 -8.28 7.84
CA LYS A 194 26.03 -7.02 7.34
C LYS A 194 25.74 -5.89 8.34
N VAL A 195 26.78 -5.12 8.70
CA VAL A 195 26.60 -3.92 9.49
C VAL A 195 25.78 -2.91 8.67
N PRO A 196 24.66 -2.40 9.20
CA PRO A 196 23.83 -1.45 8.46
C PRO A 196 24.61 -0.16 8.21
N THR A 197 24.54 0.34 6.97
CA THR A 197 25.22 1.58 6.60
C THR A 197 24.56 2.79 7.27
N LEU A 198 25.31 3.88 7.45
CA LEU A 198 24.74 5.14 7.96
C LEU A 198 23.57 5.63 7.08
N GLN A 199 23.67 5.44 5.77
CA GLN A 199 22.59 5.75 4.83
C GLN A 199 21.32 4.96 5.18
N HIS A 200 21.41 3.63 5.31
CA HIS A 200 20.27 2.79 5.67
C HIS A 200 19.66 3.18 7.02
N CYS A 201 20.50 3.37 8.05
CA CYS A 201 20.04 3.82 9.36
C CYS A 201 19.31 5.18 9.31
N SER A 202 19.84 6.14 8.52
CA SER A 202 19.24 7.47 8.35
C SER A 202 17.89 7.38 7.63
N GLN A 203 17.81 6.54 6.59
CA GLN A 203 16.59 6.27 5.85
C GLN A 203 15.49 5.73 6.76
N MET A 204 15.80 4.69 7.55
CA MET A 204 14.86 4.08 8.50
C MET A 204 14.39 5.07 9.54
N ALA A 205 15.30 5.88 10.11
CA ALA A 205 14.94 6.90 11.09
C ALA A 205 13.98 7.95 10.51
N LEU A 206 14.20 8.40 9.26
CA LEU A 206 13.30 9.33 8.59
C LEU A 206 11.91 8.72 8.35
N ARG A 207 11.84 7.47 7.89
CA ARG A 207 10.56 6.77 7.69
C ARG A 207 9.78 6.65 9.01
N GLN A 208 10.44 6.19 10.08
CA GLN A 208 9.83 6.06 11.41
C GLN A 208 9.35 7.40 11.99
N ALA A 209 10.05 8.50 11.69
CA ALA A 209 9.62 9.84 12.14
C ALA A 209 8.33 10.31 11.43
N LEU A 210 8.08 9.87 10.20
CA LEU A 210 6.88 10.21 9.43
C LEU A 210 5.65 9.42 9.90
N ASP A 211 5.85 8.14 10.22
CA ASP A 211 4.82 7.14 10.59
C ASP A 211 3.74 7.63 11.57
N ASN A 212 4.13 8.37 12.62
CA ASN A 212 3.18 8.77 13.67
C ASN A 212 2.26 9.94 13.26
N LYS A 213 2.43 10.51 12.05
CA LYS A 213 1.68 11.69 11.60
C LYS A 213 1.16 11.60 10.17
N LEU A 214 1.87 10.89 9.28
CA LEU A 214 1.62 10.80 7.85
C LEU A 214 2.14 9.45 7.32
N ASN A 215 1.57 8.89 6.26
CA ASN A 215 2.25 7.79 5.57
C ASN A 215 3.60 8.30 5.00
N VAL A 216 4.58 7.40 4.85
CA VAL A 216 5.95 7.78 4.42
C VAL A 216 5.98 8.42 3.04
N ILE A 217 5.19 7.93 2.08
CA ILE A 217 5.18 8.42 0.70
C ILE A 217 4.69 9.87 0.67
N TYR A 218 3.55 10.15 1.31
CA TYR A 218 2.98 11.49 1.45
C TYR A 218 3.88 12.44 2.24
N GLY A 219 4.41 11.96 3.38
CA GLY A 219 5.23 12.73 4.30
C GLY A 219 6.54 13.16 3.66
N THR A 220 7.18 12.25 2.92
CA THR A 220 8.46 12.50 2.23
C THR A 220 8.33 13.62 1.19
N GLU A 221 7.22 13.70 0.46
CA GLU A 221 7.01 14.76 -0.52
C GLU A 221 6.98 16.17 0.10
N ARG A 222 6.67 16.26 1.40
CA ARG A 222 6.61 17.52 2.16
C ARG A 222 7.90 17.89 2.86
N LEU A 223 8.89 17.00 2.87
CA LEU A 223 10.21 17.33 3.39
C LEU A 223 10.91 18.29 2.43
N TYR A 224 11.62 19.26 3.00
CA TYR A 224 12.48 20.16 2.24
C TYR A 224 13.80 19.45 1.89
N LEU A 225 13.69 18.50 0.96
CA LEU A 225 14.80 17.66 0.50
C LEU A 225 14.88 17.68 -1.04
N PRO A 226 16.08 17.55 -1.63
CA PRO A 226 16.25 17.30 -3.06
C PRO A 226 15.47 16.06 -3.53
N LYS A 227 15.05 16.06 -4.80
CA LYS A 227 14.31 14.93 -5.40
C LYS A 227 15.01 13.58 -5.22
N SER A 228 16.34 13.55 -5.36
CA SER A 228 17.16 12.35 -5.15
C SER A 228 17.04 11.80 -3.72
N LEU A 229 17.06 12.67 -2.71
CA LEU A 229 16.90 12.26 -1.30
C LEU A 229 15.46 11.86 -0.99
N LYS A 230 14.45 12.48 -1.62
CA LYS A 230 13.06 12.00 -1.52
C LYS A 230 12.89 10.60 -2.10
N GLN A 231 13.52 10.32 -3.25
CA GLN A 231 13.51 8.98 -3.84
C GLN A 231 14.29 7.97 -3.00
N PHE A 232 15.41 8.39 -2.42
CA PHE A 232 16.14 7.61 -1.43
C PHE A 232 15.25 7.22 -0.26
N VAL A 233 14.56 8.17 0.38
CA VAL A 233 13.65 7.85 1.49
C VAL A 233 12.51 6.92 1.07
N LYS A 234 12.09 6.87 -0.19
CA LYS A 234 10.98 6.01 -0.65
C LYS A 234 11.38 4.62 -1.14
N PHE A 235 12.37 4.47 -2.03
CA PHE A 235 12.51 3.22 -2.81
C PHE A 235 13.94 2.67 -2.98
N SER A 236 15.00 3.41 -2.62
CA SER A 236 16.37 3.05 -3.03
C SER A 236 16.89 1.70 -2.50
N ASP A 237 16.39 1.29 -1.34
CA ASP A 237 16.71 0.05 -0.67
C ASP A 237 16.03 -1.16 -1.33
N ILE A 238 14.88 -0.97 -1.96
CA ILE A 238 14.15 -2.04 -2.68
C ILE A 238 14.78 -2.31 -4.05
N THR A 239 15.22 -1.27 -4.76
CA THR A 239 16.01 -1.46 -5.99
C THR A 239 17.30 -2.25 -5.73
N SER A 240 17.86 -2.18 -4.52
CA SER A 240 19.10 -2.88 -4.17
C SER A 240 18.93 -4.40 -3.96
N ILE A 241 17.70 -4.88 -3.74
CA ILE A 241 17.38 -6.30 -3.59
C ILE A 241 16.81 -6.92 -4.88
N GLY A 242 16.95 -6.23 -6.02
CA GLY A 242 16.56 -6.73 -7.34
C GLY A 242 15.07 -6.61 -7.65
N LEU A 243 14.31 -5.86 -6.85
CA LEU A 243 12.92 -5.57 -7.13
C LEU A 243 12.82 -4.34 -8.01
N SER A 244 12.36 -4.52 -9.26
CA SER A 244 12.07 -3.40 -10.15
C SER A 244 10.92 -2.57 -9.57
N THR A 245 11.15 -1.26 -9.41
CA THR A 245 10.14 -0.25 -9.09
C THR A 245 9.08 -0.14 -10.18
#